data_AF-A0A7X6DR68-F1
#
_entry.id   AF-A0A7X6DR68-F1
#
_cell.length_a   1.000
_cell.length_b   1.000
_cell.length_c   1.000
_cell.angle_alpha   90.00
_cell.angle_beta   90.00
_cell.angle_gamma   90.00
#
_symmetry.space_group_name_H-M   'P 1'
#
loop_
_entity.id
_entity.type
_entity.pdbx_description
1 polymer ?
#
loop_
_entity_poly.entity_id
_entity_poly.type
_entity_poly.pdbx_seq_one_letter_code
_entity_poly.pdbx_strand_id
1 'polypeptide(L)'
;MLEGNDPAPKRRFLLKEPVRLFLASFLPFFLIGCAASFLHYYDPTTYKNLTDLKPKVAMLYETFEEEAIDLEAVRQIRLEMGQAYEYEKGKGEKNRETATQIGLILEMFSRHVQERKNKGKWSEAQIQNRWENMEEAFDIAISTERLKNKNE
;
A
#
# COMPACT_ATOMS: atom_id res chain seq x y z
N MET A 1 36.67 -67.40 -29.58
CA MET A 1 36.06 -66.05 -29.57
C MET A 1 34.83 -66.09 -28.69
N LEU A 2 34.92 -65.57 -27.46
CA LEU A 2 33.79 -65.07 -26.69
C LEU A 2 34.34 -63.89 -25.88
N GLU A 3 34.06 -62.67 -26.35
CA GLU A 3 34.37 -61.41 -25.68
C GLU A 3 33.54 -61.30 -24.40
N GLY A 4 34.23 -61.15 -23.26
CA GLY A 4 33.61 -60.75 -22.01
C GLY A 4 33.33 -59.25 -22.05
N ASN A 5 32.05 -58.89 -22.08
CA ASN A 5 31.60 -57.51 -21.97
C ASN A 5 31.14 -57.26 -20.53
N ASP A 6 32.05 -56.78 -19.69
CA ASP A 6 31.72 -56.38 -18.31
C ASP A 6 31.04 -54.99 -18.32
N PRO A 7 29.87 -54.81 -17.66
CA PRO A 7 29.25 -53.50 -17.56
C PRO A 7 29.96 -52.65 -16.50
N ALA A 8 30.27 -51.41 -16.87
CA ALA A 8 30.87 -50.42 -15.98
C ALA A 8 30.03 -50.16 -14.71
N PRO A 9 30.66 -49.93 -13.54
CA PRO A 9 29.92 -49.73 -12.29
C PRO A 9 29.22 -48.35 -12.27
N LYS A 10 27.91 -48.38 -12.04
CA LYS A 10 27.10 -47.18 -11.74
C LYS A 10 27.61 -46.53 -10.44
N ARG A 11 28.30 -45.40 -10.54
CA ARG A 11 28.66 -44.56 -9.38
C ARG A 11 27.39 -43.99 -8.75
N ARG A 12 26.90 -44.63 -7.69
CA ARG A 12 25.96 -44.00 -6.77
C ARG A 12 26.73 -42.97 -5.96
N PHE A 13 26.45 -41.69 -6.18
CA PHE A 13 26.90 -40.60 -5.31
C PHE A 13 26.20 -40.75 -3.95
N LEU A 14 26.75 -41.61 -3.10
CA LEU A 14 26.39 -41.69 -1.70
C LEU A 14 27.03 -40.48 -1.00
N LEU A 15 26.25 -39.42 -0.85
CA LEU A 15 26.56 -38.33 0.07
C LEU A 15 26.84 -38.95 1.46
N LYS A 16 28.06 -38.77 1.94
CA LYS A 16 28.53 -39.30 3.23
C LYS A 16 27.62 -38.80 4.36
N GLU A 17 27.28 -39.67 5.31
CA GLU A 17 26.39 -39.40 6.44
C GLU A 17 26.64 -38.11 7.24
N PRO A 18 27.88 -37.63 7.49
CA PRO A 18 28.08 -36.36 8.21
C PRO A 18 27.55 -35.13 7.46
N VAL A 19 27.44 -35.18 6.13
CA VAL A 19 26.91 -34.07 5.32
C VAL A 19 25.38 -34.01 5.39
N ARG A 20 24.71 -35.17 5.53
CA ARG A 20 23.24 -35.24 5.72
C ARG A 20 22.81 -34.68 7.08
N LEU A 21 23.59 -34.96 8.14
CA LEU A 21 23.33 -34.43 9.48
C LEU A 21 23.56 -32.91 9.56
N PHE A 22 24.58 -32.38 8.86
CA PHE A 22 24.83 -30.94 8.81
C PHE A 22 23.71 -30.18 8.07
N LEU A 23 23.22 -30.68 6.93
CA LEU A 23 22.11 -30.05 6.21
C LEU A 23 20.78 -30.11 7.00
N ALA A 24 20.52 -31.21 7.71
CA ALA A 24 19.33 -31.36 8.55
C ALA A 24 19.32 -30.41 9.76
N SER A 25 20.50 -30.03 10.28
CA SER A 25 20.62 -29.14 11.43
C SER A 25 20.45 -27.65 11.10
N PHE A 26 20.62 -27.23 9.85
CA PHE A 26 20.38 -25.84 9.41
C PHE A 26 18.93 -25.58 8.96
N LEU A 27 18.18 -26.64 8.62
CA LEU A 27 16.78 -26.56 8.19
C LEU A 27 15.83 -25.92 9.24
N PRO A 28 15.95 -26.18 10.56
CA PRO A 28 15.07 -25.52 11.54
C PRO A 28 15.37 -24.02 11.74
N PHE A 29 16.58 -23.53 11.43
CA PHE A 29 16.91 -22.10 11.55
C PHE A 29 16.22 -21.24 10.48
N PHE A 30 16.01 -21.78 9.28
CA PHE A 30 15.26 -21.10 8.22
C PHE A 30 13.75 -21.03 8.51
N LEU A 31 13.20 -21.97 9.30
CA LEU A 31 11.77 -21.99 9.63
C LEU A 31 11.41 -21.04 10.79
N ILE A 32 12.35 -20.74 11.69
CA ILE A 32 12.13 -19.77 12.78
C ILE A 32 12.18 -18.31 12.26
N GLY A 33 12.95 -18.05 11.19
CA GLY A 33 13.09 -16.73 10.59
C GLY A 33 11.86 -16.20 9.85
N CYS A 34 10.92 -17.07 9.46
CA CYS A 34 9.66 -16.66 8.80
C CYS A 34 8.53 -16.34 9.79
N ALA A 35 8.70 -16.65 11.08
CA ALA A 35 7.68 -16.42 12.12
C ALA A 35 7.88 -15.11 12.89
N ALA A 36 8.93 -14.33 12.56
CA ALA A 36 9.02 -12.92 12.94
C ALA A 36 8.06 -12.11 12.04
N SER A 37 6.78 -12.45 12.11
CA SER A 37 5.68 -11.67 11.55
C SER A 37 5.81 -10.28 12.14
N PHE A 38 6.23 -9.33 11.32
CA PHE A 38 6.20 -7.92 11.66
C PHE A 38 4.82 -7.62 12.25
N LEU A 39 4.78 -7.24 13.53
CA LEU A 39 3.60 -6.68 14.16
C LEU A 39 3.32 -5.35 13.49
N HIS A 40 2.71 -5.39 12.31
CA HIS A 40 2.17 -4.21 11.68
C HIS A 40 0.90 -3.84 12.45
N TYR A 41 0.97 -2.72 13.17
CA TYR A 41 -0.16 -2.15 13.89
C TYR A 41 -1.22 -1.51 12.96
N TYR A 42 -1.09 -1.73 11.65
CA TYR A 42 -1.91 -1.17 10.58
C TYR A 42 -2.08 -2.20 9.45
N ASP A 43 -3.14 -2.09 8.67
CA ASP A 43 -3.32 -2.82 7.42
C ASP A 43 -2.41 -2.22 6.31
N PRO A 44 -1.47 -3.00 5.75
CA PRO A 44 -0.51 -2.49 4.76
C PRO A 44 -1.16 -1.89 3.52
N THR A 45 -2.27 -2.46 3.06
CA THR A 45 -3.01 -1.96 1.88
C THR A 45 -3.62 -0.60 2.16
N THR A 46 -4.29 -0.46 3.32
CA THR A 46 -4.89 0.82 3.76
C THR A 46 -3.84 1.92 3.85
N TYR A 47 -2.74 1.63 4.56
CA TYR A 47 -1.66 2.59 4.74
C TYR A 47 -1.07 3.01 3.40
N LYS A 48 -0.78 2.04 2.52
CA LYS A 48 -0.26 2.30 1.17
C LYS A 48 -1.22 3.17 0.36
N ASN A 49 -2.51 2.86 0.35
CA ASN A 49 -3.51 3.64 -0.38
C ASN A 49 -3.49 5.11 0.07
N LEU A 50 -3.47 5.36 1.38
CA LEU A 50 -3.42 6.72 1.93
C LEU A 50 -2.10 7.43 1.60
N THR A 51 -0.96 6.76 1.77
CA THR A 51 0.36 7.36 1.52
C THR A 51 0.66 7.58 0.04
N ASP A 52 0.04 6.81 -0.86
CA ASP A 52 0.16 7.02 -2.30
C ASP A 52 -0.79 8.12 -2.79
N LEU A 53 -2.01 8.18 -2.24
CA LEU A 53 -3.00 9.19 -2.61
C LEU A 53 -2.59 10.60 -2.17
N LYS A 54 -2.05 10.75 -0.95
CA LYS A 54 -1.64 12.06 -0.39
C LYS A 54 -0.75 12.86 -1.37
N PRO A 55 0.40 12.35 -1.85
CA PRO A 55 1.26 13.09 -2.79
C PRO A 55 0.64 13.27 -4.17
N LYS A 56 -0.18 12.32 -4.66
CA LYS A 56 -0.89 12.50 -5.93
C LYS A 56 -1.86 13.69 -5.89
N VAL A 57 -2.57 13.85 -4.77
CA VAL A 57 -3.47 14.98 -4.57
C VAL A 57 -2.69 16.29 -4.45
N ALA A 58 -1.56 16.30 -3.74
CA ALA A 58 -0.68 17.46 -3.63
C ALA A 58 -0.25 17.96 -5.02
N MET A 59 0.28 17.05 -5.85
CA MET A 59 0.71 17.38 -7.21
C MET A 59 -0.43 17.89 -8.08
N LEU A 60 -1.64 17.31 -7.96
CA LEU A 60 -2.81 17.82 -8.69
C LEU A 60 -3.20 19.23 -8.23
N TYR A 61 -3.05 19.55 -6.95
CA TYR A 61 -3.41 20.88 -6.43
C TYR A 61 -2.46 21.96 -6.93
N GLU A 62 -1.19 21.64 -7.12
CA GLU A 62 -0.21 22.54 -7.73
C GLU A 62 -0.66 22.95 -9.15
N THR A 63 -1.22 22.03 -9.94
CA THR A 63 -1.68 22.35 -11.30
C THR A 63 -2.94 23.24 -11.33
N PHE A 64 -3.57 23.53 -10.19
CA PHE A 64 -4.79 24.34 -10.16
C PHE A 64 -4.53 25.85 -10.31
N GLU A 65 -3.27 26.28 -10.32
CA GLU A 65 -2.87 27.63 -10.72
C GLU A 65 -2.97 27.86 -12.25
N GLU A 66 -2.93 26.79 -13.03
CA GLU A 66 -3.04 26.83 -14.48
C GLU A 66 -4.47 27.17 -14.91
N GLU A 67 -4.67 27.62 -16.15
CA GLU A 67 -6.00 27.94 -16.67
C GLU A 67 -6.85 26.67 -16.89
N ALA A 68 -6.25 25.68 -17.55
CA ALA A 68 -6.88 24.41 -17.84
C ALA A 68 -6.84 23.48 -16.62
N ILE A 69 -7.84 22.62 -16.48
CA ILE A 69 -7.86 21.56 -15.47
C ILE A 69 -7.52 20.25 -16.17
N ASP A 70 -6.55 19.50 -15.65
CA ASP A 70 -6.33 18.11 -16.05
C ASP A 70 -7.47 17.24 -15.52
N LEU A 71 -8.52 17.10 -16.35
CA LEU A 71 -9.70 16.31 -16.02
C LEU A 71 -9.40 14.81 -15.92
N GLU A 72 -8.33 14.33 -16.57
CA GLU A 72 -7.97 12.92 -16.51
C GLU A 72 -7.29 12.59 -15.18
N ALA A 73 -6.34 13.42 -14.74
CA ALA A 73 -5.76 13.32 -13.41
C ALA A 73 -6.82 13.40 -12.31
N VAL A 74 -7.79 14.32 -12.44
CA VAL A 74 -8.94 14.42 -11.51
C VAL A 74 -9.75 13.12 -11.46
N ARG A 75 -10.07 12.52 -12.62
CA ARG A 75 -10.85 11.27 -12.66
C ARG A 75 -10.07 10.10 -12.07
N GLN A 76 -8.79 10.00 -12.39
CA GLN A 76 -7.92 8.94 -11.90
C GLN A 76 -7.79 9.00 -10.38
N ILE A 77 -7.49 10.17 -9.81
CA ILE A 77 -7.41 10.35 -8.35
C ILE A 77 -8.76 10.05 -7.69
N ARG A 78 -9.87 10.50 -8.27
CA ARG A 78 -11.21 10.20 -7.74
C ARG A 78 -11.51 8.70 -7.75
N LEU A 79 -11.12 7.99 -8.81
CA LEU A 79 -11.27 6.54 -8.90
C LEU A 79 -10.47 5.83 -7.80
N GLU A 80 -9.20 6.20 -7.63
CA GLU A 80 -8.32 5.61 -6.62
C GLU A 80 -8.82 5.89 -5.18
N MET A 81 -9.30 7.11 -4.90
CA MET A 81 -9.96 7.43 -3.62
C MET A 81 -11.21 6.58 -3.39
N GLY A 82 -12.04 6.42 -4.43
CA GLY A 82 -13.24 5.58 -4.36
C GLY A 82 -12.91 4.10 -4.11
N GLN A 83 -11.86 3.59 -4.73
CA GLN A 83 -11.36 2.23 -4.51
C GLN A 83 -10.87 2.06 -3.06
N ALA A 84 -10.10 3.01 -2.54
CA ALA A 84 -9.65 3.00 -1.15
C ALA A 84 -10.83 3.03 -0.17
N TYR A 85 -11.85 3.85 -0.45
CA TYR A 85 -13.06 3.94 0.36
C TYR A 85 -13.85 2.62 0.40
N GLU A 86 -14.14 2.03 -0.76
CA GLU A 86 -14.91 0.77 -0.83
C GLU A 86 -14.10 -0.40 -0.25
N TYR A 87 -12.78 -0.41 -0.39
CA TYR A 87 -11.91 -1.38 0.28
C TYR A 87 -12.04 -1.29 1.80
N GLU A 88 -11.94 -0.10 2.40
CA GLU A 88 -12.07 0.06 3.85
C GLU A 88 -13.45 -0.31 4.35
N LYS A 89 -14.48 0.18 3.68
CA LYS A 89 -15.87 -0.10 3.99
C LYS A 89 -16.19 -1.60 3.92
N GLY A 90 -15.62 -2.30 2.95
CA GLY A 90 -15.79 -3.74 2.78
C GLY A 90 -15.24 -4.60 3.94
N LYS A 91 -14.34 -4.05 4.77
CA LYS A 91 -13.79 -4.75 5.96
C LYS A 91 -14.74 -4.74 7.17
N GLY A 92 -15.90 -4.09 7.09
CA GLY A 92 -16.94 -4.08 8.12
C GLY A 92 -16.68 -3.13 9.30
N GLU A 93 -17.48 -3.26 10.36
CA GLU A 93 -17.60 -2.26 11.44
C GLU A 93 -16.27 -1.89 12.13
N LYS A 94 -15.33 -2.83 12.27
CA LYS A 94 -14.00 -2.55 12.85
C LYS A 94 -13.22 -1.48 12.08
N ASN A 95 -13.55 -1.25 10.81
CA ASN A 95 -12.87 -0.30 9.93
C ASN A 95 -13.75 0.91 9.59
N ARG A 96 -14.93 1.05 10.23
CA ARG A 96 -15.89 2.13 9.93
C ARG A 96 -15.29 3.52 10.10
N GLU A 97 -14.44 3.71 11.11
CA GLU A 97 -13.80 5.00 11.34
C GLU A 97 -12.87 5.37 10.18
N THR A 98 -11.96 4.48 9.78
CA THR A 98 -11.09 4.72 8.61
C THR A 98 -11.90 4.92 7.34
N ALA A 99 -12.94 4.12 7.11
CA ALA A 99 -13.83 4.32 5.97
C ALA A 99 -14.50 5.70 5.97
N THR A 100 -14.93 6.18 7.15
CA THR A 100 -15.47 7.53 7.34
C THR A 100 -14.44 8.60 6.98
N GLN A 101 -13.21 8.48 7.48
CA GLN A 101 -12.14 9.44 7.19
C GLN A 101 -11.80 9.50 5.70
N ILE A 102 -11.72 8.35 5.00
CA ILE A 102 -11.51 8.33 3.55
C ILE A 102 -12.71 8.96 2.81
N GLY A 103 -13.93 8.71 3.28
CA GLY A 103 -15.14 9.35 2.74
C GLY A 103 -15.09 10.88 2.83
N LEU A 104 -14.65 11.42 3.97
CA LEU A 104 -14.48 12.86 4.17
C LEU A 104 -13.42 13.45 3.24
N ILE A 105 -12.29 12.75 3.04
CA ILE A 105 -11.26 13.13 2.06
C ILE A 105 -11.84 13.20 0.64
N LEU A 106 -12.60 12.18 0.23
CA LEU A 106 -13.23 12.11 -1.09
C LEU A 106 -14.26 13.24 -1.31
N GLU A 107 -15.06 13.55 -0.29
CA GLU A 107 -16.02 14.66 -0.33
C GLU A 107 -15.30 16.01 -0.45
N MET A 108 -14.29 16.24 0.40
CA MET A 108 -13.48 17.45 0.38
C MET A 108 -12.80 17.64 -0.98
N PHE A 109 -12.20 16.58 -1.54
CA PHE A 109 -11.59 16.60 -2.86
C PHE A 109 -12.61 16.97 -3.94
N SER A 110 -13.79 16.35 -3.91
CA SER A 110 -14.86 16.63 -4.86
C SER A 110 -15.34 18.08 -4.80
N ARG A 111 -15.49 18.64 -3.60
CA ARG A 111 -15.84 20.05 -3.39
C ARG A 111 -14.78 20.98 -3.95
N HIS A 112 -13.51 20.72 -3.64
CA HIS A 112 -12.36 21.49 -4.11
C HIS A 112 -12.29 21.50 -5.65
N VAL A 113 -12.43 20.34 -6.31
CA VAL A 113 -12.48 20.26 -7.77
C VAL A 113 -13.65 21.07 -8.35
N GLN A 114 -14.84 21.03 -7.73
CA GLN A 114 -15.98 21.80 -8.22
C GLN A 114 -15.78 23.30 -8.03
N GLU A 115 -15.21 23.73 -6.91
CA GLU A 115 -14.82 25.13 -6.72
C GLU A 115 -13.84 25.59 -7.79
N ARG A 116 -12.83 24.76 -8.11
CA ARG A 116 -11.85 25.07 -9.17
C ARG A 116 -12.52 25.20 -10.54
N LYS A 117 -13.47 24.33 -10.87
CA LYS A 117 -14.24 24.41 -12.12
C LYS A 117 -15.10 25.68 -12.20
N ASN A 118 -15.71 26.09 -11.09
CA ASN A 118 -16.67 27.18 -11.08
C ASN A 118 -16.02 28.56 -10.94
N LYS A 119 -14.88 28.66 -10.24
CA LYS A 119 -14.23 29.94 -9.92
C LYS A 119 -13.01 30.25 -10.78
N GLY A 120 -12.60 29.35 -11.66
CA GLY A 120 -11.36 29.48 -12.44
C GLY A 120 -10.12 29.16 -11.61
N LYS A 121 -8.95 29.55 -12.10
CA LYS A 121 -7.65 29.25 -11.48
C LYS A 121 -7.54 29.72 -10.04
N TRP A 122 -6.75 29.00 -9.25
CA TRP A 122 -6.46 29.37 -7.89
C TRP A 122 -5.16 30.15 -7.78
N SER A 123 -5.08 31.07 -6.82
CA SER A 123 -3.80 31.64 -6.41
C SER A 123 -3.00 30.64 -5.58
N GLU A 124 -1.69 30.85 -5.47
CA GLU A 124 -0.81 30.07 -4.61
C GLU A 124 -1.33 30.00 -3.16
N ALA A 125 -1.76 31.12 -2.58
CA ALA A 125 -2.34 31.14 -1.24
C ALA A 125 -3.63 30.31 -1.12
N GLN A 126 -4.44 30.26 -2.19
CA GLN A 126 -5.65 29.43 -2.24
C GLN A 126 -5.34 27.95 -2.35
N ILE A 127 -4.28 27.58 -3.08
CA ILE A 127 -3.76 26.22 -3.21
C ILE A 127 -3.22 25.78 -1.85
N GLN A 128 -2.33 26.56 -1.24
CA GLN A 128 -1.73 26.26 0.05
C GLN A 128 -2.79 26.02 1.13
N ASN A 129 -3.76 26.95 1.29
CA ASN A 129 -4.79 26.82 2.31
C ASN A 129 -5.66 25.55 2.12
N ARG A 130 -6.00 25.22 0.87
CA ARG A 130 -6.80 24.01 0.58
C ARG A 130 -5.98 22.74 0.73
N TRP A 131 -4.70 22.79 0.39
CA TRP A 131 -3.77 21.69 0.58
C TRP A 131 -3.58 21.41 2.07
N GLU A 132 -3.35 22.41 2.92
CA GLU A 132 -3.19 22.24 4.37
C GLU A 132 -4.40 21.49 4.98
N ASN A 133 -5.63 21.88 4.62
CA ASN A 133 -6.84 21.19 5.08
C ASN A 133 -6.93 19.73 4.57
N MET A 134 -6.51 19.48 3.33
CA MET A 134 -6.51 18.15 2.73
C MET A 134 -5.43 17.26 3.35
N GLU A 135 -4.24 17.81 3.56
CA GLU A 135 -3.11 17.19 4.23
C GLU A 135 -3.48 16.74 5.64
N GLU A 136 -4.11 17.63 6.43
CA GLU A 136 -4.58 17.30 7.76
C GLU A 136 -5.58 16.13 7.74
N ALA A 137 -6.52 16.13 6.78
CA ALA A 137 -7.47 15.03 6.64
C ALA A 137 -6.78 13.70 6.32
N PHE A 138 -5.77 13.69 5.44
CA PHE A 138 -4.95 12.52 5.18
C PHE A 138 -4.18 12.06 6.42
N ASP A 139 -3.59 12.99 7.18
CA ASP A 139 -2.81 12.66 8.37
C ASP A 139 -3.68 12.08 9.48
N ILE A 140 -4.91 12.58 9.64
CA ILE A 140 -5.92 11.99 10.53
C ILE A 140 -6.26 10.57 10.07
N ALA A 141 -6.54 10.34 8.78
CA ALA A 141 -6.88 9.02 8.27
C ALA A 141 -5.72 8.01 8.49
N ILE A 142 -4.48 8.42 8.22
CA ILE A 142 -3.27 7.61 8.43
C ILE A 142 -3.07 7.32 9.92
N SER A 143 -3.27 8.31 10.79
CA SER A 143 -3.15 8.15 12.24
C SER A 143 -4.18 7.17 12.77
N THR A 144 -5.46 7.33 12.38
CA THR A 144 -6.56 6.42 12.71
C THR A 144 -6.23 4.98 12.35
N GLU A 145 -5.68 4.74 11.16
CA GLU A 145 -5.27 3.41 10.72
C GLU A 145 -4.16 2.82 11.62
N ARG A 146 -3.17 3.62 11.99
CA ARG A 146 -2.05 3.19 12.85
C ARG A 146 -2.44 2.96 14.31
N LEU A 147 -3.58 3.48 14.76
CA LEU A 147 -4.04 3.37 16.14
C LEU A 147 -4.94 2.16 16.40
N LYS A 148 -5.47 1.49 15.35
CA LYS A 148 -6.42 0.38 15.48
C LYS A 148 -5.95 -0.75 16.42
N ASN A 149 -4.65 -1.04 16.44
CA ASN A 149 -4.09 -2.15 17.22
C ASN A 149 -3.25 -1.70 18.44
N LYS A 150 -3.29 -0.41 18.81
CA LYS A 150 -2.62 0.09 20.02
C LYS A 150 -3.51 0.03 21.27
N ASN A 151 -4.83 -0.14 21.10
CA ASN A 151 -5.82 -0.03 22.16
C ASN A 151 -6.64 -1.33 22.37
N GLU A 152 -6.26 -2.45 21.72
CA GLU A 152 -6.70 -3.81 22.08
C GLU A 152 -5.75 -4.40 23.14
#